data_AF-A0A3N1JGB5-F1
#
_entry.id   AF-A0A3N1JGB5-F1
#
_cell.length_a   1.000
_cell.length_b   1.000
_cell.length_c   1.000
_cell.angle_alpha   90.00
_cell.angle_beta   90.00
_cell.angle_gamma   90.00
#
_symmetry.space_group_name_H-M   'P 1'
#
loop_
_entity.id
_entity.type
_entity.pdbx_description
1 polymer ?
#
loop_
_entity_poly.entity_id
_entity_poly.type
_entity_poly.pdbx_seq_one_letter_code
_entity_poly.pdbx_strand_id
1 'polypeptide(L)'
;MPADDTAHPEPEAVSELSVDGIAMVQLLGPQDRLLKTVERQYPGVRVLVRGNEVTLTGPERDVARARALVDELVGMVKRGQDIGQGDIPTSARIIDEERSPSDVFGTPIVSSRGKSVRPKTDGQRRYVDAIDENTITFGIGPAGTGKTYLAMAKAVQALQRREVTRIILTRPAVEAGERLGFLPGTLTDKIDPYLRPLYDALNEMMDPELVPKLLAAGTVEVAPLAYMRGRTLNDSFVVLDEAQNTTPEQMKMFLTRLGFGSKMVVTGDITQVDLPGNVSGLRIVTQILFEVDDIHFARLGSEDVVRHTLVGRIVDAYTVYDEQRLAEQAGHRPGGRGTAPTPNPAGANRAERRGRPPQDRQHSPYPQNDPRGGTR
;
A
#
# COMPACT_ATOMS: atom_id res chain seq x y z
N MET A 1 -13.72 49.21 26.28
CA MET A 1 -12.85 48.24 26.96
C MET A 1 -12.66 47.06 26.01
N PRO A 2 -11.46 46.81 25.46
CA PRO A 2 -11.16 45.51 24.90
C PRO A 2 -10.73 44.59 26.04
N ALA A 3 -11.26 43.36 26.05
CA ALA A 3 -10.85 42.32 26.96
C ALA A 3 -9.41 41.92 26.64
N ASP A 4 -8.56 42.04 27.64
CA ASP A 4 -7.17 41.60 27.63
C ASP A 4 -7.18 40.08 27.83
N ASP A 5 -7.20 39.33 26.73
CA ASP A 5 -7.00 37.87 26.75
C ASP A 5 -5.50 37.61 26.96
N THR A 6 -5.07 37.79 28.20
CA THR A 6 -3.72 37.46 28.64
C THR A 6 -3.60 35.94 28.64
N ALA A 7 -3.13 35.39 27.52
CA ALA A 7 -2.62 34.04 27.47
C ALA A 7 -1.56 33.90 28.56
N HIS A 8 -1.92 33.22 29.65
CA HIS A 8 -0.97 32.87 30.70
C HIS A 8 0.18 32.09 30.04
N PRO A 9 1.45 32.53 30.18
CA PRO A 9 2.57 31.77 29.65
C PRO A 9 2.54 30.38 30.29
N GLU A 10 2.48 29.33 29.47
CA GLU A 10 2.63 27.97 29.97
C GLU A 10 3.91 27.90 30.82
N PRO A 11 3.89 27.26 31.99
CA PRO A 11 5.04 27.20 32.87
C PRO A 11 6.24 26.61 32.11
N GLU A 12 7.38 27.30 32.16
CA GLU A 12 8.65 26.77 31.66
C GLU A 12 9.06 25.58 32.53
N ALA A 13 9.16 24.40 31.92
CA ALA A 13 9.66 23.20 32.55
C ALA A 13 11.10 22.93 32.09
N VAL A 14 11.88 22.35 32.99
CA VAL A 14 13.21 21.81 32.69
C VAL A 14 13.16 20.31 32.98
N SER A 15 13.58 19.51 32.01
CA SER A 15 13.68 18.06 32.13
C SER A 15 15.08 17.60 31.78
N GLU A 16 15.73 16.89 32.70
CA GLU A 16 17.03 16.26 32.49
C GLU A 16 16.88 14.75 32.34
N LEU A 17 17.62 14.17 31.38
CA LEU A 17 17.67 12.75 31.09
C LEU A 17 19.13 12.29 31.01
N SER A 18 19.47 11.18 31.66
CA SER A 18 20.77 10.50 31.50
C SER A 18 20.62 9.33 30.53
N VAL A 19 21.43 9.33 29.47
CA VAL A 19 21.45 8.28 28.46
C VAL A 19 22.59 7.29 28.76
N ASP A 20 22.25 6.21 29.44
CA ASP A 20 23.20 5.17 29.80
C ASP A 20 23.03 3.90 28.95
N GLY A 21 24.15 3.24 28.62
CA GLY A 21 24.16 1.94 27.96
C GLY A 21 24.03 1.96 26.43
N ILE A 22 24.02 3.13 25.80
CA ILE A 22 24.10 3.31 24.34
C ILE A 22 25.09 4.42 24.00
N ALA A 23 25.70 4.35 22.81
CA ALA A 23 26.58 5.43 22.36
C ALA A 23 25.73 6.64 21.95
N MET A 24 26.02 7.83 22.49
CA MET A 24 25.28 9.06 22.17
C MET A 24 25.24 9.37 20.68
N VAL A 25 26.27 8.98 19.93
CA VAL A 25 26.32 9.11 18.46
C VAL A 25 25.20 8.31 17.77
N GLN A 26 24.81 7.15 18.30
CA GLN A 26 23.70 6.35 17.76
C GLN A 26 22.34 7.01 18.02
N LEU A 27 22.18 7.66 19.17
CA LEU A 27 20.96 8.37 19.55
C LEU A 27 20.79 9.70 18.78
N LEU A 28 21.85 10.52 18.74
CA LEU A 28 21.84 11.80 18.05
C LEU A 28 21.75 11.64 16.54
N GLY A 29 22.38 10.59 16.02
CA GLY A 29 22.50 10.32 14.59
C GLY A 29 23.44 11.31 13.86
N PRO A 30 23.64 11.13 12.55
CA PRO A 30 24.52 12.00 11.76
C PRO A 30 24.03 13.46 11.77
N GLN A 31 24.96 14.41 11.95
CA GLN A 31 24.69 15.85 11.96
C GLN A 31 23.63 16.30 12.99
N ASP A 32 23.58 15.66 14.15
CA ASP A 32 22.66 16.00 15.25
C ASP A 32 21.19 15.95 14.81
N ARG A 33 20.85 14.90 14.05
CA ARG A 33 19.52 14.75 13.45
C ARG A 33 18.40 14.75 14.49
N LEU A 34 18.64 14.12 15.64
CA LEU A 34 17.67 14.11 16.74
C LEU A 34 17.34 15.52 17.21
N LEU A 35 18.37 16.29 17.55
CA LEU A 35 18.27 17.68 18.02
C LEU A 35 17.43 18.52 17.06
N LYS A 36 17.82 18.54 15.77
CA LYS A 36 17.11 19.30 14.73
C LYS A 36 15.66 18.86 14.54
N THR A 37 15.36 17.58 14.75
CA THR A 37 14.00 17.06 14.58
C THR A 37 13.12 17.42 15.77
N VAL A 38 13.63 17.30 16.99
CA VAL A 38 12.93 17.70 18.22
C VAL A 38 12.65 19.20 18.18
N GLU A 39 13.65 20.03 17.85
CA GLU A 39 13.49 21.49 17.73
C GLU A 39 12.49 21.88 16.62
N ARG A 40 12.44 21.12 15.51
CA ARG A 40 11.48 21.38 14.44
C ARG A 40 10.05 20.97 14.82
N GLN A 41 9.90 19.88 15.56
CA GLN A 41 8.59 19.38 15.98
C GLN A 41 8.02 20.20 17.15
N TYR A 42 8.88 20.61 18.08
CA TYR A 42 8.53 21.38 19.28
C TYR A 42 9.32 22.70 19.29
N PRO A 43 8.87 23.74 18.55
CA PRO A 43 9.62 24.99 18.42
C PRO A 43 9.85 25.74 19.74
N GLY A 44 9.04 25.46 20.76
CA GLY A 44 9.19 26.01 22.11
C GLY A 44 10.23 25.30 22.97
N VAL A 45 10.77 24.15 22.53
CA VAL A 45 11.70 23.34 23.29
C VAL A 45 13.13 23.56 22.83
N ARG A 46 13.98 24.00 23.74
CA ARG A 46 15.43 24.02 23.59
C ARG A 46 16.02 22.71 24.09
N VAL A 47 16.87 22.09 23.29
CA VAL A 47 17.55 20.84 23.62
C VAL A 47 19.05 21.10 23.78
N LEU A 48 19.62 20.72 24.90
CA LEU A 48 21.05 20.79 25.17
C LEU A 48 21.58 19.40 25.45
N VAL A 49 22.73 19.04 24.86
CA VAL A 49 23.35 17.74 25.08
C VAL A 49 24.77 17.95 25.58
N ARG A 50 25.11 17.33 26.71
CA ARG A 50 26.44 17.38 27.33
C ARG A 50 26.85 15.99 27.79
N GLY A 51 27.81 15.39 27.09
CA GLY A 51 28.18 14.00 27.36
C GLY A 51 26.97 13.08 27.13
N ASN A 52 26.53 12.41 28.19
CA ASN A 52 25.36 11.53 28.18
C ASN A 52 24.08 12.20 28.73
N GLU A 53 24.14 13.47 29.11
CA GLU A 53 22.99 14.20 29.63
C GLU A 53 22.30 14.98 28.51
N VAL A 54 20.97 14.84 28.45
CA VAL A 54 20.08 15.62 27.59
C VAL A 54 19.23 16.51 28.50
N THR A 55 19.25 17.81 28.27
CA THR A 55 18.41 18.79 28.96
C THR A 55 17.40 19.37 27.98
N LEU A 56 16.12 19.33 28.36
CA LEU A 56 15.00 19.91 27.61
C LEU A 56 14.44 21.09 28.41
N THR A 57 14.24 22.23 27.76
CA THR A 57 13.68 23.44 28.39
C THR A 57 12.66 24.09 27.48
N GLY A 58 11.48 24.41 28.00
CA GLY A 58 10.39 25.00 27.22
C GLY A 58 9.04 24.86 27.92
N PRO A 59 7.92 25.04 27.20
CA PRO A 59 6.57 24.82 27.74
C PRO A 59 6.41 23.41 28.30
N GLU A 60 5.80 23.27 29.47
CA GLU A 60 5.67 22.00 30.20
C GLU A 60 5.15 20.84 29.34
N ARG A 61 4.13 21.09 28.52
CA ARG A 61 3.54 20.09 27.62
C ARG A 61 4.51 19.64 26.54
N ASP A 62 5.20 20.57 25.92
CA ASP A 62 6.15 20.28 24.85
C ASP A 62 7.39 19.57 25.40
N VAL A 63 7.85 19.96 26.60
CA VAL A 63 8.97 19.30 27.30
C VAL A 63 8.61 17.86 27.67
N ALA A 64 7.38 17.60 28.14
CA ALA A 64 6.91 16.25 28.43
C ALA A 64 6.87 15.36 27.18
N ARG A 65 6.37 15.88 26.05
CA ARG A 65 6.32 15.17 24.76
C ARG A 65 7.71 14.94 24.16
N ALA A 66 8.58 15.95 24.23
CA ALA A 66 9.97 15.83 23.81
C ALA A 66 10.73 14.81 24.68
N ARG A 67 10.48 14.78 25.99
CA ARG A 67 11.04 13.78 26.92
C ARG A 67 10.62 12.37 26.52
N ALA A 68 9.32 12.14 26.34
CA ALA A 68 8.81 10.84 25.92
C ALA A 68 9.44 10.36 24.59
N LEU A 69 9.68 11.29 23.66
CA LEU A 69 10.34 10.99 22.39
C LEU A 69 11.80 10.57 22.58
N VAL A 70 12.53 11.28 23.42
CA VAL A 70 13.93 10.92 23.74
C VAL A 70 14.00 9.57 24.44
N ASP A 71 13.15 9.33 25.45
CA ASP A 71 13.12 8.06 26.20
C ASP A 71 12.79 6.86 25.30
N GLU A 72 11.83 7.01 24.38
CA GLU A 72 11.49 5.94 23.43
C GLU A 72 12.67 5.65 22.48
N LEU A 73 13.30 6.69 21.92
CA LEU A 73 14.44 6.50 21.02
C LEU A 73 15.63 5.85 21.74
N VAL A 74 15.87 6.20 23.01
CA VAL A 74 16.85 5.51 23.86
C VAL A 74 16.49 4.04 24.02
N GLY A 75 15.21 3.74 24.30
CA GLY A 75 14.70 2.37 24.38
C GLY A 75 14.89 1.58 23.08
N MET A 76 14.68 2.23 21.94
CA MET A 76 14.89 1.62 20.63
C MET A 76 16.36 1.22 20.40
N VAL A 77 17.29 2.14 20.63
CA VAL A 77 18.73 1.87 20.45
C VAL A 77 19.20 0.79 21.41
N LYS A 78 18.71 0.78 22.67
CA LYS A 78 19.03 -0.27 23.65
C LYS A 78 18.62 -1.67 23.19
N ARG A 79 17.54 -1.79 22.42
CA ARG A 79 17.09 -3.04 21.80
C ARG A 79 17.87 -3.41 20.53
N GLY A 80 18.95 -2.68 20.20
CA GLY A 80 19.76 -2.87 19.00
C GLY A 80 19.10 -2.33 17.73
N GLN A 81 18.15 -1.40 17.85
CA GLN A 81 17.43 -0.83 16.70
C GLN A 81 18.15 0.41 16.17
N ASP A 82 18.44 0.46 14.87
CA ASP A 82 18.96 1.65 14.20
C ASP A 82 17.84 2.69 13.98
N ILE A 83 18.11 3.96 14.26
CA ILE A 83 17.16 5.07 14.09
C ILE A 83 17.33 5.71 12.70
N GLY A 84 16.49 5.34 11.75
CA GLY A 84 16.44 5.90 10.39
C GLY A 84 15.74 7.27 10.31
N GLN A 85 16.00 8.03 9.24
CA GLN A 85 15.52 9.43 9.09
C GLN A 85 14.00 9.59 9.17
N GLY A 86 13.25 8.57 8.78
CA GLY A 86 11.78 8.57 8.86
C GLY A 86 11.22 8.17 10.22
N ASP A 87 12.04 7.63 11.12
CA ASP A 87 11.54 7.04 12.36
C ASP A 87 11.28 8.10 13.43
N ILE A 88 12.07 9.18 13.47
CA ILE A 88 11.92 10.27 14.45
C ILE A 88 10.61 11.06 14.22
N PRO A 89 10.30 11.56 13.00
CA PRO A 89 9.04 12.27 12.77
C PRO A 89 7.80 11.40 13.02
N THR A 90 7.90 10.10 12.75
CA THR A 90 6.80 9.16 12.96
C THR A 90 6.62 8.88 14.46
N SER A 91 7.71 8.69 15.21
CA SER A 91 7.68 8.53 16.67
C SER A 91 7.10 9.75 17.36
N ALA A 92 7.46 10.95 16.90
CA ALA A 92 6.94 12.19 17.44
C ALA A 92 5.41 12.30 17.25
N ARG A 93 4.90 11.96 16.06
CA ARG A 93 3.45 11.93 15.81
C ARG A 93 2.71 10.94 16.72
N ILE A 94 3.27 9.76 16.95
CA ILE A 94 2.66 8.75 17.82
C ILE A 94 2.58 9.23 19.27
N ILE A 95 3.61 9.95 19.74
CA ILE A 95 3.66 10.53 21.10
C ILE A 95 2.70 11.71 21.24
N ASP A 96 2.58 12.55 20.20
CA ASP A 96 1.60 13.64 20.16
C ASP A 96 0.15 13.13 20.31
N GLU A 97 -0.09 11.88 19.93
CA GLU A 97 -1.35 11.15 20.08
C GLU A 97 -1.47 10.37 21.41
N GLU A 98 -0.56 10.61 22.38
CA GLU A 98 -0.49 9.95 23.71
C GLU A 98 -0.31 8.43 23.66
N ARG A 99 0.32 7.90 22.60
CA ARG A 99 0.61 6.48 22.44
C ARG A 99 2.10 6.20 22.53
N SER A 100 2.46 4.98 22.96
CA SER A 100 3.86 4.55 23.02
C SER A 100 4.34 4.12 21.62
N PRO A 101 5.40 4.71 21.04
CA PRO A 101 5.88 4.28 19.74
C PRO A 101 6.51 2.89 19.73
N SER A 102 6.98 2.39 20.87
CA SER A 102 7.41 0.98 21.00
C SER A 102 6.28 0.01 20.70
N ASP A 103 5.05 0.37 21.06
CA ASP A 103 3.86 -0.43 20.75
C ASP A 103 3.52 -0.37 19.25
N VAL A 104 3.81 0.75 18.56
CA VAL A 104 3.47 0.97 17.14
C VAL A 104 4.50 0.42 16.16
N PHE A 105 5.79 0.57 16.46
CA PHE A 105 6.86 0.17 15.56
C PHE A 105 7.26 -1.31 15.68
N GLY A 106 6.91 -1.97 16.80
CA GLY A 106 7.21 -3.37 17.05
C GLY A 106 8.68 -3.76 16.89
N THR A 107 8.94 -5.08 16.82
CA THR A 107 10.25 -5.61 16.43
C THR A 107 10.46 -5.52 14.92
N PRO A 108 11.69 -5.25 14.43
CA PRO A 108 12.02 -5.31 13.01
C PRO A 108 11.60 -6.65 12.39
N ILE A 109 10.97 -6.60 11.21
CA ILE A 109 10.58 -7.81 10.50
C ILE A 109 11.82 -8.47 9.89
N VAL A 110 12.58 -7.69 9.14
CA VAL A 110 13.87 -8.09 8.57
C VAL A 110 14.85 -6.94 8.68
N SER A 111 16.11 -7.28 8.92
CA SER A 111 17.23 -6.34 8.96
C SER A 111 18.31 -6.82 7.99
N SER A 112 18.66 -5.99 7.02
CA SER A 112 19.74 -6.26 6.07
C SER A 112 20.61 -5.02 5.91
N ARG A 113 21.93 -5.17 6.05
CA ARG A 113 22.94 -4.10 5.84
C ARG A 113 22.60 -2.75 6.53
N GLY A 114 22.12 -2.79 7.78
CA GLY A 114 21.78 -1.58 8.55
C GLY A 114 20.45 -0.92 8.17
N LYS A 115 19.66 -1.53 7.27
CA LYS A 115 18.28 -1.13 6.99
C LYS A 115 17.33 -2.15 7.58
N SER A 116 16.41 -1.68 8.42
CA SER A 116 15.34 -2.50 9.00
C SER A 116 14.01 -2.20 8.32
N VAL A 117 13.28 -3.26 7.97
CA VAL A 117 11.89 -3.15 7.53
C VAL A 117 10.99 -3.37 8.74
N ARG A 118 10.14 -2.40 9.05
CA ARG A 118 9.19 -2.43 10.17
C ARG A 118 7.90 -1.70 9.81
N PRO A 119 6.77 -2.06 10.44
CA PRO A 119 5.57 -1.24 10.38
C PRO A 119 5.87 0.15 10.95
N LYS A 120 5.24 1.18 10.39
CA LYS A 120 5.42 2.59 10.77
C LYS A 120 4.13 3.25 11.27
N THR A 121 3.02 2.53 11.20
CA THR A 121 1.69 2.98 11.62
C THR A 121 0.96 1.81 12.27
N ASP A 122 -0.08 2.08 13.07
CA ASP A 122 -0.87 1.01 13.69
C ASP A 122 -1.62 0.15 12.68
N GLY A 123 -2.06 0.72 11.55
CA GLY A 123 -2.66 -0.06 10.47
C GLY A 123 -1.66 -1.04 9.87
N GLN A 124 -0.42 -0.60 9.63
CA GLN A 124 0.67 -1.46 9.19
C GLN A 124 1.03 -2.53 10.23
N ARG A 125 1.05 -2.19 11.53
CA ARG A 125 1.30 -3.16 12.61
C ARG A 125 0.23 -4.24 12.64
N ARG A 126 -1.05 -3.85 12.71
CA ARG A 126 -2.19 -4.78 12.68
C ARG A 126 -2.18 -5.66 11.43
N TYR A 127 -1.78 -5.11 10.29
CA TYR A 127 -1.62 -5.88 9.06
C TYR A 127 -0.53 -6.95 9.19
N VAL A 128 0.63 -6.59 9.75
CA VAL A 128 1.74 -7.54 9.98
C VAL A 128 1.33 -8.62 10.98
N ASP A 129 0.67 -8.26 12.07
CA ASP A 129 0.18 -9.21 13.08
C ASP A 129 -0.84 -10.19 12.44
N ALA A 130 -1.74 -9.68 11.60
CA ALA A 130 -2.70 -10.50 10.89
C ALA A 130 -2.05 -11.52 9.94
N ILE A 131 -0.87 -11.23 9.38
CA ILE A 131 -0.09 -12.20 8.58
C ILE A 131 0.43 -13.34 9.46
N ASP A 132 0.81 -13.07 10.70
CA ASP A 132 1.27 -14.08 11.64
C ASP A 132 0.13 -14.99 12.10
N GLU A 133 -1.01 -14.39 12.41
CA GLU A 133 -2.15 -15.08 13.02
C GLU A 133 -3.02 -15.87 12.05
N ASN A 134 -2.96 -15.57 10.74
CA ASN A 134 -3.86 -16.18 9.75
C ASN A 134 -3.09 -16.91 8.64
N THR A 135 -3.71 -17.92 8.04
CA THR A 135 -3.17 -18.64 6.89
C THR A 135 -3.29 -17.80 5.60
N ILE A 136 -4.38 -17.06 5.43
CA ILE A 136 -4.58 -16.14 4.30
C ILE A 136 -4.85 -14.73 4.80
N THR A 137 -4.07 -13.77 4.31
CA THR A 137 -4.26 -12.35 4.65
C THR A 137 -4.41 -11.51 3.39
N PHE A 138 -5.49 -10.72 3.32
CA PHE A 138 -5.69 -9.72 2.28
C PHE A 138 -5.26 -8.35 2.79
N GLY A 139 -4.22 -7.76 2.19
CA GLY A 139 -3.79 -6.39 2.42
C GLY A 139 -4.38 -5.46 1.37
N ILE A 140 -5.42 -4.71 1.72
CA ILE A 140 -6.18 -3.86 0.79
C ILE A 140 -6.00 -2.40 1.16
N GLY A 141 -5.47 -1.59 0.26
CA GLY A 141 -5.33 -0.15 0.50
C GLY A 141 -4.55 0.58 -0.59
N PRO A 142 -4.43 1.91 -0.49
CA PRO A 142 -3.80 2.72 -1.52
C PRO A 142 -2.31 2.43 -1.71
N ALA A 143 -1.75 2.88 -2.83
CA ALA A 143 -0.32 2.81 -3.08
C ALA A 143 0.47 3.56 -1.98
N GLY A 144 1.60 3.01 -1.55
CA GLY A 144 2.47 3.61 -0.53
C GLY A 144 2.08 3.32 0.93
N THR A 145 1.04 2.51 1.17
CA THR A 145 0.68 1.99 2.50
C THR A 145 1.58 0.86 3.01
N GLY A 146 2.51 0.40 2.18
CA GLY A 146 3.46 -0.65 2.55
C GLY A 146 2.93 -2.08 2.44
N LYS A 147 1.69 -2.32 1.98
CA LYS A 147 1.06 -3.66 1.88
C LYS A 147 1.99 -4.73 1.28
N THR A 148 2.44 -4.55 0.04
CA THR A 148 3.30 -5.53 -0.65
C THR A 148 4.68 -5.62 0.00
N TYR A 149 5.24 -4.48 0.40
CA TYR A 149 6.57 -4.41 1.00
C TYR A 149 6.66 -5.15 2.34
N LEU A 150 5.65 -4.95 3.22
CA LEU A 150 5.57 -5.63 4.51
C LEU A 150 5.23 -7.12 4.35
N ALA A 151 4.38 -7.50 3.39
CA ALA A 151 4.12 -8.90 3.05
C ALA A 151 5.41 -9.64 2.64
N MET A 152 6.20 -9.02 1.76
CA MET A 152 7.47 -9.57 1.32
C MET A 152 8.49 -9.64 2.48
N ALA A 153 8.53 -8.63 3.35
CA ALA A 153 9.36 -8.66 4.54
C ALA A 153 9.02 -9.88 5.43
N LYS A 154 7.73 -10.17 5.62
CA LYS A 154 7.26 -11.35 6.36
C LYS A 154 7.61 -12.67 5.65
N ALA A 155 7.51 -12.70 4.32
CA ALA A 155 7.94 -13.87 3.54
C ALA A 155 9.44 -14.16 3.74
N VAL A 156 10.29 -13.14 3.66
CA VAL A 156 11.74 -13.26 3.88
C VAL A 156 12.03 -13.70 5.32
N GLN A 157 11.34 -13.11 6.30
CA GLN A 157 11.47 -13.51 7.72
C GLN A 157 11.13 -15.00 7.91
N ALA A 158 10.00 -15.46 7.37
CA ALA A 158 9.57 -16.85 7.48
C ALA A 158 10.58 -17.82 6.85
N LEU A 159 11.17 -17.46 5.71
CA LEU A 159 12.23 -18.25 5.06
C LEU A 159 13.50 -18.29 5.91
N GLN A 160 13.95 -17.15 6.46
CA GLN A 160 15.14 -17.08 7.32
C GLN A 160 14.96 -17.88 8.62
N ARG A 161 13.76 -17.88 9.17
CA ARG A 161 13.38 -18.67 10.36
C ARG A 161 13.10 -20.14 10.05
N ARG A 162 13.16 -20.54 8.78
CA ARG A 162 12.86 -21.90 8.30
C ARG A 162 11.43 -22.36 8.62
N GLU A 163 10.51 -21.41 8.78
CA GLU A 163 9.07 -21.69 8.92
C GLU A 163 8.47 -22.14 7.59
N VAL A 164 9.03 -21.62 6.48
CA VAL A 164 8.75 -22.07 5.13
C VAL A 164 10.05 -22.44 4.41
N THR A 165 9.94 -23.27 3.38
CA THR A 165 11.08 -23.67 2.55
C THR A 165 11.22 -22.84 1.29
N ARG A 166 10.14 -22.14 0.88
CA ARG A 166 10.10 -21.38 -0.38
C ARG A 166 9.30 -20.10 -0.26
N ILE A 167 9.67 -19.09 -1.05
CA ILE A 167 8.90 -17.87 -1.26
C ILE A 167 8.44 -17.85 -2.72
N ILE A 168 7.16 -17.57 -2.96
CA ILE A 168 6.61 -17.41 -4.31
C ILE A 168 5.95 -16.04 -4.40
N LEU A 169 6.51 -15.17 -5.22
CA LEU A 169 5.97 -13.85 -5.51
C LEU A 169 5.33 -13.87 -6.88
N THR A 170 4.07 -13.44 -6.97
CA THR A 170 3.33 -13.49 -8.22
C THR A 170 2.48 -12.25 -8.43
N ARG A 171 2.28 -11.91 -9.69
CA ARG A 171 1.51 -10.74 -10.14
C ARG A 171 0.68 -11.13 -11.36
N PRO A 172 -0.58 -10.67 -11.50
CA PRO A 172 -1.33 -10.89 -12.73
C PRO A 172 -0.68 -10.14 -13.88
N ALA A 173 -0.66 -10.75 -15.06
CA ALA A 173 -0.25 -10.04 -16.27
C ALA A 173 -1.43 -9.17 -16.73
N VAL A 174 -1.23 -7.86 -16.75
CA VAL A 174 -2.24 -6.89 -17.16
C VAL A 174 -1.61 -6.01 -18.23
N GLU A 175 -2.28 -5.90 -19.37
CA GLU A 175 -1.84 -5.03 -20.45
C GLU A 175 -2.14 -3.57 -20.07
N ALA A 176 -1.27 -2.98 -19.27
CA ALA A 176 -1.35 -1.56 -18.93
C ALA A 176 -0.89 -0.72 -20.14
N GLY A 177 -1.81 -0.45 -21.07
CA GLY A 177 -1.66 0.54 -22.15
C GLY A 177 -0.82 0.13 -23.37
N GLU A 178 0.20 -0.72 -23.20
CA GLU A 178 0.96 -1.32 -24.30
C GLU A 178 0.61 -2.82 -24.42
N ARG A 179 0.19 -3.29 -25.60
CA ARG A 179 -0.09 -4.72 -25.79
C ARG A 179 1.22 -5.48 -25.57
N LEU A 180 1.19 -6.52 -24.73
CA LEU A 180 2.35 -7.37 -24.39
C LEU A 180 3.07 -7.89 -25.65
N GLY A 181 2.36 -7.96 -26.78
CA GLY A 181 2.88 -8.33 -28.09
C GLY A 181 3.97 -7.40 -28.67
N PHE A 182 4.12 -6.14 -28.25
CA PHE A 182 5.00 -5.16 -28.92
C PHE A 182 6.42 -5.03 -28.36
N LEU A 183 6.71 -5.56 -27.16
CA LEU A 183 8.09 -5.56 -26.64
C LEU A 183 8.92 -6.61 -27.42
N PRO A 184 10.05 -6.25 -28.06
CA PRO A 184 10.94 -7.21 -28.71
C PRO A 184 11.67 -8.07 -27.66
N GLY A 185 11.88 -9.36 -27.93
CA GLY A 185 12.58 -10.28 -27.02
C GLY A 185 11.82 -11.58 -26.72
N THR A 186 12.37 -12.38 -25.82
CA THR A 186 11.76 -13.63 -25.34
C THR A 186 10.51 -13.34 -24.49
N LEU A 187 9.64 -14.33 -24.26
CA LEU A 187 8.47 -14.17 -23.39
C LEU A 187 8.86 -13.67 -21.99
N THR A 188 10.03 -14.09 -21.50
CA THR A 188 10.60 -13.63 -20.23
C THR A 188 10.92 -12.13 -20.28
N ASP A 189 11.59 -11.66 -21.34
CA ASP A 189 11.98 -10.24 -21.49
C ASP A 189 10.76 -9.29 -21.56
N LYS A 190 9.61 -9.79 -22.02
CA LYS A 190 8.36 -9.04 -22.09
C LYS A 190 7.63 -8.95 -20.74
N ILE A 191 7.86 -9.92 -19.86
CA ILE A 191 7.19 -10.05 -18.56
C ILE A 191 8.03 -9.39 -17.45
N ASP A 192 9.35 -9.38 -17.61
CA ASP A 192 10.31 -8.90 -16.61
C ASP A 192 10.04 -7.47 -16.11
N PRO A 193 9.64 -6.49 -16.94
CA PRO A 193 9.34 -5.14 -16.45
C PRO A 193 8.24 -5.08 -15.37
N TYR A 194 7.22 -5.96 -15.46
CA TYR A 194 6.12 -6.00 -14.50
C TYR A 194 6.51 -6.67 -13.18
N LEU A 195 7.50 -7.54 -13.21
CA LEU A 195 8.01 -8.26 -12.04
C LEU A 195 9.19 -7.53 -11.38
N ARG A 196 9.82 -6.58 -12.08
CA ARG A 196 10.98 -5.80 -11.62
C ARG A 196 10.81 -5.20 -10.22
N PRO A 197 9.67 -4.58 -9.83
CA PRO A 197 9.50 -4.07 -8.47
C PRO A 197 9.64 -5.12 -7.37
N LEU A 198 9.24 -6.37 -7.64
CA LEU A 198 9.37 -7.48 -6.70
C LEU A 198 10.84 -7.91 -6.55
N TYR A 199 11.60 -7.93 -7.65
CA TYR A 199 13.04 -8.19 -7.60
C TYR A 199 13.79 -7.09 -6.83
N ASP A 200 13.44 -5.84 -7.05
CA ASP A 200 14.09 -4.71 -6.38
C ASP A 200 13.83 -4.75 -4.87
N ALA A 201 12.59 -5.02 -4.45
CA ALA A 201 12.24 -5.16 -3.04
C ALA A 201 12.97 -6.34 -2.35
N LEU A 202 13.15 -7.48 -3.03
CA LEU A 202 13.94 -8.60 -2.49
C LEU A 202 15.41 -8.22 -2.25
N ASN A 203 16.02 -7.47 -3.18
CA ASN A 203 17.41 -7.03 -3.05
C ASN A 203 17.61 -6.01 -1.91
N GLU A 204 16.55 -5.31 -1.49
CA GLU A 204 16.59 -4.46 -0.29
C GLU A 204 16.49 -5.26 1.02
N MET A 205 15.76 -6.37 1.02
CA MET A 205 15.44 -7.16 2.22
C MET A 205 16.45 -8.28 2.50
N MET A 206 17.20 -8.71 1.48
CA MET A 206 18.16 -9.81 1.57
C MET A 206 19.56 -9.32 1.18
N ASP A 207 20.57 -10.19 1.31
CA ASP A 207 21.87 -9.92 0.71
C ASP A 207 21.75 -10.03 -0.83
N PRO A 208 22.07 -8.98 -1.60
CA PRO A 208 22.11 -9.02 -3.06
C PRO A 208 22.89 -10.18 -3.66
N GLU A 209 23.91 -10.72 -2.95
CA GLU A 209 24.66 -11.88 -3.44
C GLU A 209 23.92 -13.22 -3.23
N LEU A 210 22.95 -13.26 -2.31
CA LEU A 210 22.14 -14.44 -2.03
C LEU A 210 20.91 -14.51 -2.94
N VAL A 211 20.32 -13.38 -3.31
CA VAL A 211 19.09 -13.34 -4.11
C VAL A 211 19.22 -14.14 -5.42
N PRO A 212 20.27 -13.97 -6.25
CA PRO A 212 20.44 -14.77 -7.47
C PRO A 212 20.56 -16.27 -7.21
N LYS A 213 21.21 -16.67 -6.10
CA LYS A 213 21.37 -18.08 -5.72
C LYS A 213 20.03 -18.71 -5.35
N LEU A 214 19.21 -17.99 -4.58
CA LEU A 214 17.89 -18.45 -4.17
C LEU A 214 16.91 -18.53 -5.33
N LEU A 215 17.00 -17.58 -6.27
CA LEU A 215 16.24 -17.61 -7.52
C LEU A 215 16.63 -18.82 -8.38
N ALA A 216 17.94 -19.03 -8.58
CA ALA A 216 18.45 -20.17 -9.36
C ALA A 216 18.10 -21.53 -8.74
N ALA A 217 18.06 -21.61 -7.40
CA ALA A 217 17.67 -22.82 -6.67
C ALA A 217 16.14 -23.05 -6.64
N GLY A 218 15.33 -22.07 -7.05
CA GLY A 218 13.86 -22.11 -6.92
C GLY A 218 13.36 -21.98 -5.47
N THR A 219 14.23 -21.57 -4.54
CA THR A 219 13.85 -21.24 -3.16
C THR A 219 13.04 -19.95 -3.12
N VAL A 220 13.39 -18.98 -3.96
CA VAL A 220 12.58 -17.80 -4.23
C VAL A 220 12.14 -17.89 -5.69
N GLU A 221 10.85 -17.73 -5.94
CA GLU A 221 10.28 -17.73 -7.28
C GLU A 221 9.54 -16.42 -7.50
N VAL A 222 9.83 -15.73 -8.62
CA VAL A 222 9.08 -14.54 -9.04
C VAL A 222 8.49 -14.85 -10.41
N ALA A 223 7.17 -15.01 -10.49
CA ALA A 223 6.53 -15.53 -11.71
C ALA A 223 5.11 -14.95 -11.94
N PRO A 224 4.62 -14.90 -13.18
CA PRO A 224 3.25 -14.51 -13.48
C PRO A 224 2.21 -15.41 -12.83
N LEU A 225 1.02 -14.87 -12.53
CA LEU A 225 -0.08 -15.62 -11.91
C LEU A 225 -0.46 -16.90 -12.67
N ALA A 226 -0.33 -16.90 -13.99
CA ALA A 226 -0.65 -18.05 -14.84
C ALA A 226 0.18 -19.31 -14.48
N TYR A 227 1.38 -19.14 -13.93
CA TYR A 227 2.28 -20.23 -13.55
C TYR A 227 1.82 -20.94 -12.27
N MET A 228 0.83 -20.40 -11.56
CA MET A 228 0.25 -21.02 -10.38
C MET A 228 -0.74 -22.13 -10.72
N ARG A 229 -1.23 -22.19 -11.96
CA ARG A 229 -2.24 -23.16 -12.40
C ARG A 229 -1.74 -24.60 -12.22
N GLY A 230 -2.58 -25.44 -11.61
CA GLY A 230 -2.29 -26.86 -11.43
C GLY A 230 -1.26 -27.18 -10.33
N ARG A 231 -0.77 -26.18 -9.60
CA ARG A 231 0.18 -26.39 -8.50
C ARG A 231 -0.53 -26.62 -7.17
N THR A 232 0.16 -27.28 -6.26
CA THR A 232 -0.15 -27.25 -4.83
C THR A 232 1.08 -26.69 -4.14
N LEU A 233 0.91 -25.60 -3.39
CA LEU A 233 2.01 -24.84 -2.83
C LEU A 233 2.15 -25.24 -1.36
N ASN A 234 2.93 -26.28 -1.09
CA ASN A 234 3.28 -26.71 0.27
C ASN A 234 4.56 -26.02 0.77
N ASP A 235 4.63 -25.83 2.09
CA ASP A 235 5.76 -25.26 2.82
C ASP A 235 6.29 -23.95 2.20
N SER A 236 5.36 -23.09 1.77
CA SER A 236 5.65 -21.91 0.95
C SER A 236 4.96 -20.66 1.50
N PHE A 237 5.67 -19.54 1.48
CA PHE A 237 5.07 -18.22 1.68
C PHE A 237 4.78 -17.61 0.30
N VAL A 238 3.50 -17.37 0.00
CA VAL A 238 3.06 -16.94 -1.32
C VAL A 238 2.47 -15.54 -1.26
N VAL A 239 2.97 -14.63 -2.09
CA VAL A 239 2.44 -13.26 -2.20
C VAL A 239 1.86 -13.06 -3.60
N LEU A 240 0.57 -12.72 -3.68
CA LEU A 240 -0.07 -12.24 -4.91
C LEU A 240 -0.20 -10.73 -4.84
N ASP A 241 0.60 -10.02 -5.64
CA ASP A 241 0.59 -8.57 -5.75
C ASP A 241 -0.32 -8.05 -6.87
N GLU A 242 -0.77 -6.81 -6.76
CA GLU A 242 -1.78 -6.17 -7.62
C GLU A 242 -3.02 -7.03 -7.88
N ALA A 243 -3.53 -7.67 -6.83
CA ALA A 243 -4.64 -8.59 -6.91
C ALA A 243 -5.94 -7.95 -7.40
N GLN A 244 -6.06 -6.61 -7.36
CA GLN A 244 -7.19 -5.91 -7.96
C GLN A 244 -7.33 -6.19 -9.46
N ASN A 245 -6.24 -6.57 -10.11
CA ASN A 245 -6.20 -6.89 -11.54
C ASN A 245 -6.38 -8.39 -11.83
N THR A 246 -6.94 -9.14 -10.89
CA THR A 246 -7.36 -10.54 -11.12
C THR A 246 -8.84 -10.63 -11.46
N THR A 247 -9.23 -11.59 -12.29
CA THR A 247 -10.64 -11.98 -12.44
C THR A 247 -11.08 -12.86 -11.25
N PRO A 248 -12.39 -13.01 -11.00
CA PRO A 248 -12.89 -13.93 -9.97
C PRO A 248 -12.39 -15.37 -10.14
N GLU A 249 -12.28 -15.85 -11.38
CA GLU A 249 -11.77 -17.18 -11.69
C GLU A 249 -10.29 -17.31 -11.38
N GLN A 250 -9.50 -16.27 -11.67
CA GLN A 250 -8.07 -16.23 -11.34
C GLN A 250 -7.84 -16.19 -9.83
N MET A 251 -8.62 -15.38 -9.10
CA MET A 251 -8.57 -15.33 -7.64
C MET A 251 -8.91 -16.69 -7.03
N LYS A 252 -10.01 -17.32 -7.47
CA LYS A 252 -10.38 -18.68 -7.05
C LYS A 252 -9.30 -19.71 -7.40
N MET A 253 -8.75 -19.63 -8.60
CA MET A 253 -7.65 -20.51 -9.04
C MET A 253 -6.46 -20.39 -8.10
N PHE A 254 -6.05 -19.17 -7.76
CA PHE A 254 -4.92 -18.88 -6.89
C PHE A 254 -5.14 -19.37 -5.45
N LEU A 255 -6.25 -19.00 -4.81
CA LEU A 255 -6.53 -19.36 -3.42
C LEU A 255 -6.63 -20.87 -3.23
N THR A 256 -7.13 -21.60 -4.25
CA THR A 256 -7.19 -23.07 -4.21
C THR A 256 -5.84 -23.76 -4.48
N ARG A 257 -4.73 -23.02 -4.63
CA ARG A 257 -3.38 -23.60 -4.69
C ARG A 257 -2.74 -23.75 -3.32
N LEU A 258 -3.38 -23.26 -2.24
CA LEU A 258 -2.88 -23.36 -0.88
C LEU A 258 -2.64 -24.82 -0.50
N GLY A 259 -1.41 -25.13 -0.09
CA GLY A 259 -1.00 -26.42 0.43
C GLY A 259 -0.73 -26.37 1.93
N PHE A 260 -0.30 -27.50 2.50
CA PHE A 260 0.05 -27.60 3.91
C PHE A 260 1.33 -26.82 4.23
N GLY A 261 1.42 -26.29 5.45
CA GLY A 261 2.61 -25.56 5.93
C GLY A 261 2.84 -24.22 5.20
N SER A 262 1.82 -23.69 4.51
CA SER A 262 1.95 -22.50 3.69
C SER A 262 1.13 -21.34 4.20
N LYS A 263 1.57 -20.12 3.88
CA LYS A 263 0.83 -18.87 4.11
C LYS A 263 0.64 -18.13 2.79
N MET A 264 -0.49 -17.45 2.63
CA MET A 264 -0.81 -16.63 1.47
C MET A 264 -1.09 -15.19 1.87
N VAL A 265 -0.45 -14.24 1.21
CA VAL A 265 -0.77 -12.82 1.34
C VAL A 265 -1.19 -12.26 -0.01
N VAL A 266 -2.37 -11.67 -0.07
CA VAL A 266 -2.94 -11.09 -1.29
C VAL A 266 -2.99 -9.58 -1.12
N THR A 267 -2.26 -8.84 -1.94
CA THR A 267 -2.17 -7.38 -1.83
C THR A 267 -2.79 -6.70 -3.04
N GLY A 268 -3.51 -5.60 -2.82
CA GLY A 268 -4.08 -4.84 -3.92
C GLY A 268 -4.77 -3.55 -3.50
N ASP A 269 -5.18 -2.77 -4.49
CA ASP A 269 -5.94 -1.53 -4.33
C ASP A 269 -7.23 -1.61 -5.15
N ILE A 270 -8.37 -1.78 -4.47
CA ILE A 270 -9.68 -1.90 -5.13
C ILE A 270 -10.11 -0.64 -5.90
N THR A 271 -9.42 0.49 -5.72
CA THR A 271 -9.68 1.75 -6.43
C THR A 271 -8.92 1.85 -7.76
N GLN A 272 -7.88 1.04 -7.96
CA GLN A 272 -6.98 1.07 -9.14
C GLN A 272 -7.14 -0.19 -10.00
N VAL A 273 -8.36 -0.48 -10.45
CA VAL A 273 -8.65 -1.66 -11.28
C VAL A 273 -8.34 -1.35 -12.74
N ASP A 274 -7.37 -2.06 -13.32
CA ASP A 274 -6.94 -1.93 -14.71
C ASP A 274 -7.62 -2.94 -15.67
N LEU A 275 -8.63 -3.66 -15.18
CA LEU A 275 -9.35 -4.68 -15.96
C LEU A 275 -10.46 -4.08 -16.83
N PRO A 276 -10.64 -4.58 -18.07
CA PRO A 276 -11.78 -4.20 -18.89
C PRO A 276 -13.09 -4.59 -18.19
N GLY A 277 -13.96 -3.61 -17.94
CA GLY A 277 -15.24 -3.79 -17.24
C GLY A 277 -15.19 -3.56 -15.72
N ASN A 278 -14.02 -3.23 -15.14
CA ASN A 278 -13.84 -2.88 -13.72
C ASN A 278 -14.38 -3.92 -12.71
N VAL A 279 -14.50 -5.19 -13.12
CA VAL A 279 -14.90 -6.29 -12.24
C VAL A 279 -13.63 -6.96 -11.71
N SER A 280 -13.25 -6.58 -10.50
CA SER A 280 -12.11 -7.15 -9.80
C SER A 280 -12.49 -8.39 -8.98
N GLY A 281 -11.71 -9.46 -9.12
CA GLY A 281 -11.76 -10.65 -8.28
C GLY A 281 -11.47 -10.34 -6.81
N LEU A 282 -10.57 -9.39 -6.53
CA LEU A 282 -10.29 -8.92 -5.17
C LEU A 282 -11.52 -8.27 -4.52
N ARG A 283 -12.28 -7.47 -5.28
CA ARG A 283 -13.51 -6.86 -4.74
C ARG A 283 -14.55 -7.91 -4.40
N ILE A 284 -14.77 -8.88 -5.29
CA ILE A 284 -15.78 -9.93 -5.11
C ILE A 284 -15.40 -10.88 -3.97
N VAL A 285 -14.13 -11.29 -3.89
CA VAL A 285 -13.70 -12.25 -2.86
C VAL A 285 -13.88 -11.73 -1.43
N THR A 286 -13.76 -10.41 -1.23
CA THR A 286 -14.03 -9.78 0.07
C THR A 286 -15.48 -9.93 0.53
N GLN A 287 -16.43 -10.15 -0.39
CA GLN A 287 -17.83 -10.41 -0.06
C GLN A 287 -18.12 -11.89 0.14
N ILE A 288 -17.32 -12.77 -0.48
CA ILE A 288 -17.52 -14.22 -0.45
C ILE A 288 -16.87 -14.84 0.78
N LEU A 289 -15.67 -14.39 1.15
CA LEU A 289 -14.85 -15.04 2.18
C LEU A 289 -14.80 -14.30 3.52
N PHE A 290 -15.66 -13.31 3.75
CA PHE A 290 -15.57 -12.44 4.93
C PHE A 290 -15.82 -13.16 6.28
N GLU A 291 -16.55 -14.28 6.27
CA GLU A 291 -16.84 -15.09 7.48
C GLU A 291 -15.98 -16.37 7.54
N VAL A 292 -15.03 -16.55 6.61
CA VAL A 292 -14.21 -17.76 6.61
C VAL A 292 -13.09 -17.60 7.64
N ASP A 293 -13.09 -18.48 8.64
CA ASP A 293 -12.04 -18.56 9.64
C ASP A 293 -10.66 -18.70 8.99
N ASP A 294 -9.63 -18.18 9.65
CA ASP A 294 -8.23 -18.23 9.20
C ASP A 294 -7.95 -17.43 7.90
N ILE A 295 -8.91 -16.61 7.49
CA ILE A 295 -8.79 -15.58 6.45
C ILE A 295 -9.02 -14.20 7.07
N HIS A 296 -8.05 -13.29 6.91
CA HIS A 296 -8.16 -11.92 7.41
C HIS A 296 -8.13 -10.87 6.30
N PHE A 297 -8.95 -9.81 6.43
CA PHE A 297 -8.97 -8.66 5.53
C PHE A 297 -8.46 -7.40 6.23
N ALA A 298 -7.17 -7.10 6.06
CA ALA A 298 -6.55 -5.88 6.57
C ALA A 298 -6.78 -4.72 5.59
N ARG A 299 -7.50 -3.70 6.04
CA ARG A 299 -7.75 -2.47 5.28
C ARG A 299 -6.79 -1.38 5.74
N LEU A 300 -5.95 -0.91 4.83
CA LEU A 300 -5.00 0.18 5.05
C LEU A 300 -5.54 1.47 4.44
N GLY A 301 -5.43 2.58 5.16
CA GLY A 301 -5.96 3.88 4.78
C GLY A 301 -4.89 4.87 4.32
N SER A 302 -5.29 6.13 4.12
CA SER A 302 -4.39 7.24 3.81
C SER A 302 -3.40 7.53 4.95
N GLU A 303 -3.83 7.29 6.19
CA GLU A 303 -3.04 7.38 7.41
C GLU A 303 -1.86 6.41 7.44
N ASP A 304 -1.96 5.30 6.70
CA ASP A 304 -0.91 4.29 6.59
C ASP A 304 0.11 4.60 5.50
N VAL A 305 -0.07 5.68 4.72
CA VAL A 305 0.82 6.05 3.62
C VAL A 305 2.08 6.70 4.17
N VAL A 306 3.20 5.98 4.07
CA VAL A 306 4.50 6.49 4.52
C VAL A 306 5.41 6.72 3.32
N ARG A 307 5.48 7.98 2.91
CA ARG A 307 6.31 8.46 1.79
C ARG A 307 7.29 9.51 2.27
N HIS A 308 8.33 9.76 1.46
CA HIS A 308 9.22 10.88 1.69
C HIS A 308 8.42 12.21 1.68
N THR A 309 8.74 13.13 2.60
CA THR A 309 8.00 14.39 2.78
C THR A 309 7.89 15.21 1.49
N LEU A 310 8.95 15.23 0.68
CA LEU A 310 8.95 15.87 -0.64
C LEU A 310 7.93 15.24 -1.60
N VAL A 311 7.80 13.91 -1.60
CA VAL A 311 6.83 13.21 -2.46
C VAL A 311 5.41 13.56 -2.02
N GLY A 312 5.14 13.63 -0.71
CA GLY A 312 3.87 14.13 -0.19
C GLY A 312 3.56 15.53 -0.73
N ARG A 313 4.49 16.48 -0.56
CA ARG A 313 4.34 17.85 -1.06
C ARG A 313 4.12 17.93 -2.58
N ILE A 314 4.74 17.05 -3.35
CA ILE A 314 4.53 16.96 -4.81
C ILE A 314 3.10 16.48 -5.09
N VAL A 315 2.65 15.40 -4.45
CA VAL A 315 1.29 14.88 -4.63
C VAL A 315 0.25 15.93 -4.25
N ASP A 316 0.41 16.58 -3.10
CA ASP A 316 -0.49 17.64 -2.64
C ASP A 316 -0.60 18.79 -3.66
N ALA A 317 0.53 19.19 -4.25
CA ALA A 317 0.56 20.23 -5.27
C ALA A 317 -0.20 19.84 -6.55
N TYR A 318 -0.13 18.57 -6.97
CA TYR A 318 -0.90 18.05 -8.10
C TYR A 318 -2.39 17.91 -7.76
N THR A 319 -2.74 17.44 -6.56
CA THR A 319 -4.14 17.35 -6.12
C THR A 319 -4.82 18.72 -6.14
N VAL A 320 -4.16 19.76 -5.61
CA VAL A 320 -4.67 21.14 -5.66
C VAL A 320 -4.85 21.62 -7.11
N TYR A 321 -3.90 21.30 -8.00
CA TYR A 321 -4.00 21.67 -9.41
C TYR A 321 -5.18 20.98 -10.10
N ASP A 322 -5.37 19.68 -9.88
CA ASP A 322 -6.44 18.90 -10.49
C ASP A 322 -7.83 19.33 -9.97
N GLU A 323 -7.95 19.60 -8.66
CA GLU A 323 -9.16 20.14 -8.05
C GLU A 323 -9.53 21.51 -8.65
N GLN A 324 -8.55 22.40 -8.83
CA GLN A 324 -8.76 23.70 -9.48
C GLN A 324 -9.20 23.54 -10.93
N ARG A 325 -8.58 22.64 -11.69
CA ARG A 325 -8.97 22.34 -13.08
C ARG A 325 -10.39 21.79 -13.17
N LEU A 326 -10.76 20.87 -12.30
CA LEU A 326 -12.12 20.31 -12.24
C LEU A 326 -13.15 21.38 -11.87
N ALA A 327 -12.82 22.27 -10.93
CA ALA A 327 -13.68 23.40 -10.55
C ALA A 327 -13.85 24.42 -11.69
N GLU A 328 -12.78 24.74 -12.43
CA GLU A 328 -12.83 25.63 -13.61
C GLU A 328 -13.68 25.03 -14.73
N GLN A 329 -13.57 23.72 -14.96
CA GLN A 329 -14.39 22.99 -15.94
C GLN A 329 -15.85 22.90 -15.51
N ALA A 330 -16.13 22.74 -14.21
CA ALA A 330 -17.49 22.76 -13.66
C ALA A 330 -18.13 24.17 -13.72
N GLY A 331 -17.32 25.23 -13.55
CA GLY A 331 -17.73 26.63 -13.69
C GLY A 331 -17.96 27.09 -15.13
N HIS A 332 -17.45 26.37 -16.12
CA HIS A 332 -17.57 26.69 -17.55
C HIS A 332 -18.78 26.09 -18.27
N ARG A 333 -19.81 25.60 -17.55
CA ARG A 333 -21.11 25.29 -18.20
C ARG A 333 -21.70 26.59 -18.76
N PRO A 334 -21.81 26.77 -20.09
CA PRO A 334 -22.40 27.97 -20.66
C PRO A 334 -23.86 28.01 -20.26
N GLY A 335 -24.26 29.08 -19.57
CA GLY A 335 -25.65 29.30 -19.17
C GLY A 335 -26.59 29.20 -20.37
N GLY A 336 -27.48 28.22 -20.33
CA GLY A 336 -28.70 28.22 -21.14
C GLY A 336 -29.53 29.44 -20.74
N ARG A 337 -29.37 30.54 -21.48
CA ARG A 337 -30.27 31.69 -21.41
C ARG A 337 -31.64 31.21 -21.87
N GLY A 338 -32.60 31.25 -20.95
CA GLY A 338 -34.01 31.06 -21.26
C GLY A 338 -34.47 32.05 -22.32
N THR A 339 -34.96 31.53 -23.43
CA THR A 339 -35.89 32.23 -24.31
C THR A 339 -37.31 31.87 -23.85
N ALA A 340 -38.03 32.89 -23.38
CA ALA A 340 -39.42 32.80 -22.99
C ALA A 340 -40.31 32.34 -24.17
N PRO A 341 -41.41 31.60 -23.92
CA PRO A 341 -42.35 31.24 -24.97
C PRO A 341 -43.28 32.43 -25.26
N THR A 342 -43.18 33.01 -26.45
CA THR A 342 -44.23 33.89 -26.99
C THR A 342 -45.31 33.05 -27.69
N PRO A 343 -46.61 33.32 -27.46
CA PRO A 343 -47.71 32.59 -28.07
C PRO A 343 -48.04 33.18 -29.44
N ASN A 344 -48.37 32.35 -30.43
CA ASN A 344 -49.09 32.83 -31.61
C ASN A 344 -50.28 31.91 -31.92
N PRO A 345 -51.47 32.48 -32.25
CA PRO A 345 -52.73 31.75 -32.32
C PRO A 345 -53.08 31.33 -33.75
N ALA A 346 -54.07 30.42 -33.84
CA ALA A 346 -54.96 30.14 -34.97
C ALA A 346 -54.35 29.62 -36.30
N GLY A 347 -54.85 28.48 -36.76
CA GLY A 347 -54.73 28.10 -38.18
C GLY A 347 -54.82 26.60 -38.49
N ALA A 348 -56.03 26.06 -38.40
CA ALA A 348 -56.62 24.93 -39.15
C ALA A 348 -55.74 23.93 -39.95
N ASN A 349 -55.99 22.63 -39.67
CA ASN A 349 -56.26 21.49 -40.60
C ASN A 349 -55.57 20.22 -40.08
N ARG A 350 -56.28 19.27 -39.44
CA ARG A 350 -57.26 18.31 -39.97
C ARG A 350 -56.67 17.28 -40.94
N ALA A 351 -56.57 16.06 -40.40
CA ALA A 351 -56.74 14.75 -41.02
C ALA A 351 -55.62 14.16 -41.91
N GLU A 352 -55.61 12.81 -41.87
CA GLU A 352 -54.88 11.86 -42.74
C GLU A 352 -53.41 11.62 -42.32
N ARG A 353 -52.94 10.44 -41.89
CA ARG A 353 -53.28 9.05 -42.24
C ARG A 353 -53.00 8.09 -41.08
N ARG A 354 -53.94 7.17 -40.85
CA ARG A 354 -53.73 5.88 -40.18
C ARG A 354 -53.18 4.86 -41.19
N GLY A 355 -52.28 4.01 -40.70
CA GLY A 355 -52.23 2.56 -41.03
C GLY A 355 -51.24 2.11 -42.10
N ARG A 356 -50.25 1.29 -41.73
CA ARG A 356 -50.22 -0.20 -41.79
C ARG A 356 -48.75 -0.73 -41.66
N PRO A 357 -48.51 -2.04 -41.45
CA PRO A 357 -47.66 -2.57 -40.37
C PRO A 357 -46.38 -3.28 -40.92
N PRO A 358 -45.58 -4.01 -40.11
CA PRO A 358 -44.23 -4.45 -40.50
C PRO A 358 -44.26 -5.68 -41.41
N GLN A 359 -43.30 -5.77 -42.34
CA GLN A 359 -43.11 -6.92 -43.21
C GLN A 359 -41.87 -7.72 -42.84
N ASP A 360 -42.12 -9.01 -42.67
CA ASP A 360 -41.19 -10.12 -42.56
C ASP A 360 -40.13 -10.16 -43.67
N ARG A 361 -38.93 -10.60 -43.31
CA ARG A 361 -38.04 -11.33 -44.23
C ARG A 361 -37.42 -12.53 -43.53
N GLN A 362 -37.88 -13.71 -43.95
CA GLN A 362 -37.24 -15.00 -43.70
C GLN A 362 -36.20 -15.32 -44.80
N HIS A 363 -35.20 -16.09 -44.35
CA HIS A 363 -34.40 -17.11 -45.06
C HIS A 363 -33.30 -16.74 -46.07
N SER A 364 -32.07 -17.11 -45.70
CA SER A 364 -31.23 -18.04 -46.50
C SER A 364 -30.21 -18.79 -45.63
N PRO A 365 -29.73 -20.00 -46.01
CA PRO A 365 -29.37 -21.07 -45.07
C PRO A 365 -27.85 -21.30 -44.91
N TYR A 366 -27.47 -21.87 -43.75
CA TYR A 366 -26.24 -22.64 -43.55
C TYR A 366 -26.59 -24.14 -43.49
N PRO A 367 -25.80 -25.05 -44.09
CA PRO A 367 -25.92 -26.48 -43.81
C PRO A 367 -24.97 -26.91 -42.68
N GLN A 368 -25.47 -27.76 -41.77
CA GLN A 368 -24.67 -28.51 -40.80
C GLN A 368 -24.53 -29.98 -41.23
N ASN A 369 -23.29 -30.47 -41.14
CA ASN A 369 -22.79 -31.82 -40.82
C ASN A 369 -23.35 -33.08 -41.48
N ASP A 370 -22.42 -33.93 -41.95
CA ASP A 370 -22.54 -35.39 -41.87
C ASP A 370 -21.17 -36.03 -41.53
N PRO A 371 -21.08 -37.00 -40.60
CA PRO A 371 -19.87 -37.79 -40.34
C PRO A 371 -19.95 -39.19 -40.96
N ARG A 372 -18.86 -39.70 -41.58
CA ARG A 372 -18.40 -41.12 -41.60
C ARG A 372 -17.31 -41.43 -42.65
N GLY A 373 -16.31 -42.22 -42.23
CA GLY A 373 -15.42 -43.10 -43.04
C GLY A 373 -14.20 -42.42 -43.66
N GLY A 374 -12.96 -42.92 -43.64
CA GLY A 374 -12.36 -44.19 -43.23
C GLY A 374 -11.15 -44.49 -44.15
N THR A 375 -10.00 -44.92 -43.58
CA THR A 375 -8.78 -45.49 -44.24
C THR A 375 -8.03 -44.60 -45.26
N ARG A 376 -6.71 -44.44 -45.28
CA ARG A 376 -5.54 -45.31 -45.05
C ARG A 376 -4.38 -44.49 -44.49
#